data_AF-A0A1B6I9T7-F1
#
_entry.id   AF-A0A1B6I9T7-F1
#
_cell.length_a   1.000
_cell.length_b   1.000
_cell.length_c   1.000
_cell.angle_alpha   90.00
_cell.angle_beta   90.00
_cell.angle_gamma   90.00
#
_symmetry.space_group_name_H-M   'P 1'
#
loop_
_entity.id
_entity.type
_entity.pdbx_description
1 polymer ?
#
loop_
_entity_poly.entity_id
_entity_poly.type
_entity_poly.pdbx_seq_one_letter_code
_entity_poly.pdbx_strand_id
1 'polypeptide(L)'
;MREFVKSAAKGDNKEQGWGQSAYAVSKVGVTALTRVQQRQFNTDPRPGITVNAVHPGYVSTDMSSHKGPLTIEQGADAPVHMALWPVEESAPRGQYVWNDRRIVSWTDPLD
;
A
#
# COMPACT_ATOMS: atom_id res chain seq x y z
N MET A 1 1.73 -1.27 15.47
CA MET A 1 1.85 0.20 15.38
C MET A 1 2.10 0.91 16.71
N ARG A 2 1.41 0.58 17.82
CA ARG A 2 1.67 1.24 19.12
C ARG A 2 3.12 1.08 19.61
N GLU A 3 3.72 -0.09 19.38
CA GLU A 3 5.12 -0.36 19.71
C GLU A 3 6.07 0.53 18.92
N PHE A 4 5.88 0.65 17.60
CA PHE A 4 6.62 1.60 16.78
C PHE A 4 6.52 3.03 17.32
N VAL A 5 5.31 3.51 17.67
CA VAL A 5 5.14 4.87 18.22
C VAL A 5 5.95 5.05 19.52
N LYS A 6 5.91 4.07 20.43
CA LYS A 6 6.71 4.10 21.67
C LYS A 6 8.22 4.13 21.37
N SER A 7 8.66 3.33 20.40
CA SER A 7 10.07 3.20 20.03
C SER A 7 10.58 4.46 19.31
N ALA A 8 9.81 5.00 18.36
CA ALA A 8 10.11 6.26 17.69
C ALA A 8 10.18 7.44 18.68
N ALA A 9 9.29 7.48 19.69
CA ALA A 9 9.34 8.51 20.74
C ALA A 9 10.60 8.42 21.62
N LYS A 10 11.15 7.21 21.80
CA LYS A 10 12.43 6.99 22.50
C LYS A 10 13.65 7.23 21.62
N GLY A 11 13.48 7.25 20.30
CA GLY A 11 14.57 7.32 19.33
C GLY A 11 15.33 6.01 19.12
N ASP A 12 14.77 4.86 19.56
CA ASP A 12 15.40 3.54 19.44
C ASP A 12 14.79 2.66 18.32
N ASN A 13 14.02 3.27 17.40
CA ASN A 13 13.27 2.54 16.38
C ASN A 13 14.15 1.75 15.40
N LYS A 14 15.37 2.24 15.11
CA LYS A 14 16.28 1.51 14.22
C LYS A 14 16.81 0.26 14.89
N GLU A 15 17.22 0.38 16.15
CA GLU A 15 17.78 -0.68 17.00
C GLU A 15 16.72 -1.76 17.28
N GLN A 16 15.45 -1.36 17.38
CA GLN A 16 14.31 -2.25 17.52
C GLN A 16 13.82 -2.85 16.18
N GLY A 17 14.54 -2.62 15.07
CA GLY A 17 14.28 -3.25 13.78
C GLY A 17 13.18 -2.59 12.92
N TRP A 18 12.63 -1.44 13.34
CA TRP A 18 11.60 -0.72 12.56
C TRP A 18 12.16 0.04 11.35
N GLY A 19 13.48 0.22 11.27
CA GLY A 19 14.13 1.06 10.28
C GLY A 19 14.08 2.56 10.65
N GLN A 20 14.49 3.43 9.72
CA GLN A 20 14.68 4.86 10.00
C GLN A 20 13.55 5.77 9.53
N SER A 21 12.62 5.28 8.71
CA SER A 21 11.57 6.11 8.09
C SER A 21 10.21 5.85 8.73
N ALA A 22 9.72 6.83 9.51
CA ALA A 22 8.37 6.77 10.05
C ALA A 22 7.30 6.71 8.94
N TYR A 23 7.56 7.37 7.81
CA TYR A 23 6.73 7.26 6.62
C TYR A 23 6.65 5.82 6.12
N ALA A 24 7.79 5.14 5.95
CA ALA A 24 7.82 3.74 5.47
C ALA A 24 7.04 2.81 6.42
N VAL A 25 7.27 2.93 7.73
CA VAL A 25 6.55 2.12 8.73
C VAL A 25 5.05 2.42 8.71
N SER A 26 4.64 3.67 8.48
CA SER A 26 3.22 4.01 8.33
C SER A 26 2.59 3.32 7.12
N LYS A 27 3.31 3.23 5.99
CA LYS A 27 2.82 2.57 4.77
C LYS A 27 2.83 1.05 4.89
N VAL A 28 3.77 0.47 5.65
CA VAL A 28 3.68 -0.94 6.09
C VAL A 28 2.39 -1.20 6.85
N GLY A 29 2.02 -0.29 7.76
CA GLY A 29 0.76 -0.35 8.50
C GLY A 29 -0.47 -0.30 7.58
N VAL A 30 -0.47 0.58 6.56
CA VAL A 30 -1.56 0.67 5.57
C VAL A 30 -1.71 -0.64 4.80
N THR A 31 -0.63 -1.20 4.25
CA THR A 31 -0.70 -2.46 3.48
C THR A 31 -1.13 -3.64 4.37
N ALA A 32 -0.65 -3.70 5.62
CA ALA A 32 -1.10 -4.71 6.58
C ALA A 32 -2.61 -4.59 6.88
N LEU A 33 -3.10 -3.35 7.06
CA LEU A 33 -4.53 -3.09 7.30
C LEU A 33 -5.39 -3.50 6.10
N THR A 34 -4.97 -3.20 4.87
CA THR A 34 -5.63 -3.67 3.64
C THR A 34 -5.87 -5.18 3.67
N ARG A 35 -4.87 -5.98 4.05
CA ARG A 35 -4.99 -7.45 4.13
C ARG A 35 -5.95 -7.89 5.23
N VAL A 36 -5.95 -7.21 6.38
CA VAL A 36 -6.93 -7.45 7.45
C VAL A 36 -8.35 -7.17 6.96
N GLN A 37 -8.55 -6.01 6.32
CA GLN A 37 -9.85 -5.59 5.81
C GLN A 37 -10.36 -6.53 4.71
N GLN A 38 -9.51 -6.95 3.76
CA GLN A 38 -9.92 -7.92 2.76
C GLN A 38 -10.42 -9.22 3.41
N ARG A 39 -9.74 -9.73 4.45
CA ARG A 39 -10.20 -10.94 5.16
C ARG A 39 -11.57 -10.75 5.81
N GLN A 40 -11.87 -9.54 6.31
CA GLN A 40 -13.19 -9.21 6.84
C GLN A 40 -14.24 -9.20 5.72
N PHE A 41 -13.92 -8.59 4.57
CA PHE A 41 -14.83 -8.56 3.42
C PHE A 41 -15.03 -9.92 2.75
N ASN A 42 -14.13 -10.88 2.95
CA ASN A 42 -14.33 -12.25 2.48
C ASN A 42 -15.50 -12.96 3.20
N THR A 43 -15.86 -12.51 4.41
CA THR A 43 -17.02 -13.05 5.16
C THR A 43 -18.20 -12.07 5.17
N ASP A 44 -18.12 -10.99 4.41
CA ASP A 44 -19.21 -10.01 4.29
C ASP A 44 -20.29 -10.56 3.34
N PRO A 45 -21.59 -10.44 3.67
CA PRO A 45 -22.66 -10.93 2.81
C PRO A 45 -22.80 -10.17 1.50
N ARG A 46 -22.23 -8.95 1.38
CA ARG A 46 -22.26 -8.18 0.15
C ARG A 46 -21.27 -8.77 -0.85
N PRO A 47 -21.71 -9.10 -2.08
CA PRO A 47 -20.81 -9.64 -3.08
C PRO A 47 -19.83 -8.56 -3.56
N GLY A 48 -18.66 -9.00 -4.01
CA GLY A 48 -17.84 -8.19 -4.91
C GLY A 48 -16.97 -7.10 -4.26
N ILE A 49 -16.94 -6.97 -2.93
CA ILE A 49 -16.05 -6.01 -2.29
C ILE A 49 -14.62 -6.55 -2.28
N THR A 50 -13.70 -5.76 -2.84
CA THR A 50 -12.25 -6.01 -2.82
C THR A 50 -11.52 -4.81 -2.23
N VAL A 51 -10.41 -5.10 -1.55
CA VAL A 51 -9.54 -4.11 -0.90
C VAL A 51 -8.10 -4.48 -1.21
N ASN A 52 -7.39 -3.58 -1.89
CA ASN A 52 -5.99 -3.76 -2.30
C ASN A 52 -5.17 -2.52 -1.92
N ALA A 53 -3.86 -2.70 -1.75
CA ALA A 53 -2.92 -1.61 -1.50
C ALA A 53 -2.17 -1.32 -2.80
N VAL A 54 -2.12 -0.04 -3.20
CA VAL A 54 -1.50 0.36 -4.47
C VAL A 54 -0.37 1.34 -4.19
N HIS A 55 0.81 1.06 -4.75
CA HIS A 55 1.94 1.97 -4.77
C HIS A 55 1.88 2.81 -6.05
N PRO A 56 1.67 4.13 -5.99
CA PRO A 56 1.48 4.96 -7.20
C PRO A 56 2.80 5.30 -7.91
N GLY A 57 3.95 4.89 -7.35
CA GLY A 57 5.27 5.27 -7.85
C GLY A 57 5.74 6.60 -7.28
N TYR A 58 6.88 7.09 -7.79
CA TYR A 58 7.43 8.37 -7.34
C TYR A 58 6.91 9.51 -8.24
N VAL A 59 5.81 10.12 -7.81
CA VAL A 59 5.02 11.09 -8.59
C VAL A 59 5.43 12.53 -8.27
N SER A 60 5.50 13.39 -9.28
CA SER A 60 5.75 14.84 -9.12
C SER A 60 4.53 15.54 -8.48
N THR A 61 4.60 15.76 -7.16
CA THR A 61 3.56 16.39 -6.34
C THR A 61 4.21 17.24 -5.25
N ASP A 62 3.44 18.05 -4.53
CA ASP A 62 3.94 18.81 -3.39
C ASP A 62 4.60 17.91 -2.32
N MET A 63 4.02 16.72 -2.07
CA MET A 63 4.54 15.73 -1.11
C MET A 63 5.95 15.23 -1.49
N SER A 64 6.26 15.13 -2.79
CA SER A 64 7.59 14.76 -3.29
C SER A 64 8.47 15.96 -3.61
N SER A 65 8.02 17.19 -3.31
CA SER A 65 8.67 18.43 -3.73
C SER A 65 8.93 18.47 -5.25
N HIS A 66 8.00 17.91 -6.05
CA HIS A 66 8.10 17.78 -7.50
C HIS A 66 9.36 17.06 -8.02
N LYS A 67 9.99 16.21 -7.20
CA LYS A 67 11.21 15.45 -7.56
C LYS A 67 10.92 14.06 -8.17
N GLY A 68 9.65 13.65 -8.21
CA GLY A 68 9.26 12.37 -8.80
C GLY A 68 9.33 12.41 -10.33
N PRO A 69 9.80 11.34 -11.00
CA PRO A 69 9.85 11.28 -12.46
C PRO A 69 8.48 11.08 -13.13
N LEU A 70 7.46 10.63 -12.38
CA LEU A 70 6.13 10.36 -12.93
C LEU A 70 5.23 11.60 -12.88
N THR A 71 4.39 11.79 -13.90
CA THR A 71 3.30 12.77 -13.87
C THR A 71 2.15 12.30 -12.98
N ILE A 72 1.22 13.21 -12.65
CA ILE A 72 0.02 12.90 -11.88
C ILE A 72 -0.81 11.80 -12.56
N GLU A 73 -1.00 11.90 -13.88
CA GLU A 73 -1.75 10.94 -14.68
C GLU A 73 -1.10 9.56 -14.65
N GLN A 74 0.23 9.49 -14.77
CA GLN A 74 0.98 8.24 -14.67
C GLN A 74 0.86 7.62 -13.27
N GLY A 75 0.88 8.43 -12.22
CA GLY A 75 0.70 7.95 -10.84
C GLY A 75 -0.72 7.50 -10.50
N ALA A 76 -1.73 8.07 -11.17
CA ALA A 76 -3.14 7.74 -10.97
C ALA A 76 -3.55 6.44 -11.69
N ASP A 77 -2.78 6.00 -12.67
CA ASP A 77 -3.09 4.88 -13.55
C ASP A 77 -3.44 3.58 -12.79
N ALA A 78 -2.52 3.06 -11.97
CA ALA A 78 -2.76 1.83 -11.22
C ALA A 78 -3.88 1.96 -10.16
N PRO A 79 -3.96 3.03 -9.34
CA PRO A 79 -5.09 3.22 -8.42
C PRO A 79 -6.46 3.24 -9.11
N VAL A 80 -6.58 3.98 -10.22
CA VAL A 80 -7.84 4.08 -10.98
C VAL A 80 -8.18 2.74 -11.62
N HIS A 81 -7.20 2.05 -12.19
CA HIS A 81 -7.40 0.71 -12.74
C HIS A 81 -7.95 -0.28 -11.70
N MET A 82 -7.38 -0.27 -10.48
CA MET A 82 -7.85 -1.12 -9.39
C MET A 82 -9.24 -0.73 -8.88
N ALA A 83 -9.57 0.57 -8.86
CA ALA A 83 -10.89 1.05 -8.45
C ALA A 83 -11.99 0.71 -9.46
N LEU A 84 -11.65 0.59 -10.74
CA LEU A 84 -12.57 0.26 -11.83
C LEU A 84 -12.52 -1.23 -12.22
N TRP A 85 -11.83 -2.06 -11.44
CA TRP A 85 -11.74 -3.50 -11.72
C TRP A 85 -13.15 -4.13 -11.70
N PRO A 86 -13.53 -4.95 -12.69
CA PRO A 86 -14.84 -5.58 -12.75
C PRO A 86 -15.18 -6.36 -11.48
N VAL A 87 -16.45 -6.30 -11.05
CA VAL A 87 -16.92 -7.00 -9.86
C VAL A 87 -17.11 -8.48 -10.19
N GLU A 88 -16.01 -9.23 -10.19
CA GLU A 88 -15.95 -10.65 -10.59
C GLU A 88 -15.17 -11.48 -9.56
N GLU A 89 -15.34 -12.81 -9.59
CA GLU A 89 -14.62 -13.72 -8.69
C GLU A 89 -13.10 -13.63 -8.84
N SER A 90 -12.62 -13.29 -10.04
CA SER A 90 -11.20 -13.13 -10.40
C SER A 90 -10.56 -11.84 -9.88
N ALA A 91 -11.34 -10.93 -9.28
CA ALA A 91 -10.83 -9.64 -8.83
C ALA A 91 -9.72 -9.80 -7.77
N PRO A 92 -8.61 -9.04 -7.86
CA PRO A 92 -7.54 -9.09 -6.87
C PRO A 92 -8.08 -8.76 -5.48
N ARG A 93 -7.69 -9.56 -4.48
CA ARG A 93 -8.16 -9.45 -3.09
C ARG A 93 -6.96 -9.38 -2.14
N GLY A 94 -6.81 -8.28 -1.42
CA GLY A 94 -5.77 -8.11 -0.40
C GLY A 94 -4.35 -8.08 -0.96
N GLN A 95 -4.21 -7.71 -2.23
CA GLN A 95 -2.94 -7.71 -2.95
C GLN A 95 -2.19 -6.39 -2.75
N TYR A 96 -0.88 -6.43 -3.03
CA TYR A 96 -0.04 -5.26 -3.17
C TYR A 96 0.25 -5.04 -4.66
N VAL A 97 -0.13 -3.88 -5.17
CA VAL A 97 -0.09 -3.55 -6.60
C VAL A 97 0.93 -2.44 -6.81
N TRP A 98 1.85 -2.65 -7.73
CA TRP A 98 2.88 -1.69 -8.09
C TRP A 98 2.35 -0.66 -9.11
N ASN A 99 3.12 0.40 -9.36
CA ASN A 99 2.67 1.53 -10.19
C ASN A 99 2.46 1.17 -11.67
N ASP A 100 3.02 0.05 -12.10
CA ASP A 100 2.84 -0.54 -13.44
C ASP A 100 1.72 -1.60 -13.49
N ARG A 101 0.81 -1.58 -12.49
CA ARG A 101 -0.32 -2.51 -12.32
C ARG A 101 0.05 -3.95 -12.01
N ARG A 102 1.33 -4.30 -11.89
CA ARG A 102 1.72 -5.66 -11.49
C ARG A 102 1.32 -5.91 -10.04
N ILE A 103 0.74 -7.08 -9.80
CA ILE A 103 0.64 -7.62 -8.44
C ILE A 103 2.03 -8.14 -8.07
N VAL A 104 2.57 -7.64 -6.97
CA VAL A 104 3.93 -7.95 -6.52
C VAL A 104 3.88 -8.54 -5.11
N SER A 105 4.93 -9.27 -4.74
CA SER A 105 5.06 -9.75 -3.37
C SER A 105 5.15 -8.56 -2.41
N TRP A 106 4.48 -8.69 -1.26
CA TRP A 106 4.57 -7.70 -0.20
C TRP A 106 5.86 -7.83 0.62
N THR A 107 6.37 -9.05 0.74
CA THR A 107 7.50 -9.38 1.63
C THR A 107 8.79 -9.64 0.89
N ASP A 108 8.70 -10.02 -0.39
CA ASP A 108 9.87 -10.36 -1.18
C ASP A 108 10.35 -9.14 -1.96
N PRO A 109 11.66 -9.05 -2.26
CA PRO A 109 12.18 -8.00 -3.14
C PRO A 109 11.46 -7.98 -4.48
N LEU A 110 11.36 -6.78 -5.08
CA LEU A 110 10.97 -6.66 -6.48
C LEU A 110 12.12 -7.18 -7.35
N ASP A 111 11.86 -8.21 -8.14
CA ASP A 111 12.77 -8.69 -9.19
C ASP A 111 13.05 -7.61 -10.26
#